data_AF-A0A968WGY4-F1
#
_entry.id   AF-A0A968WGY4-F1
#
_cell.length_a   1.000
_cell.length_b   1.000
_cell.length_c   1.000
_cell.angle_alpha   90.00
_cell.angle_beta   90.00
_cell.angle_gamma   90.00
#
_symmetry.space_group_name_H-M   'P 1'
#
loop_
_entity.id
_entity.type
_entity.pdbx_description
1 polymer ?
#
loop_
_entity_poly.entity_id
_entity_poly.type
_entity_poly.pdbx_seq_one_letter_code
_entity_poly.pdbx_strand_id
1 'polypeptide(L)'
;MLVAVVVPFYEEVIFRGIVLSALERQLPFMFANILQSGTFAILHEDWKMLPFFFTFGMVAGYFRKRTNNLSIGIVMHMVNNAIAFIATTALH
;
A
#
# COMPACT_ATOMS: atom_id res chain seq x y z
N MET A 1 7.19 -8.39 15.08
CA MET A 1 7.11 -9.35 13.97
C MET A 1 5.69 -9.53 13.42
N LEU A 2 4.68 -9.85 14.25
CA LEU A 2 3.27 -9.92 13.78
C LEU A 2 2.80 -8.63 13.09
N VAL A 3 3.09 -7.46 13.67
CA VAL A 3 2.77 -6.14 13.08
C VAL A 3 3.44 -5.94 11.72
N ALA A 4 4.66 -6.46 11.51
CA ALA A 4 5.41 -6.24 10.27
C ALA A 4 4.98 -7.14 9.10
N VAL A 5 4.20 -8.21 9.37
CA VAL A 5 3.78 -9.19 8.35
C VAL A 5 2.27 -9.19 8.17
N VAL A 6 1.53 -9.19 9.28
CA VAL A 6 0.07 -9.33 9.26
C VAL A 6 -0.59 -8.02 8.86
N VAL A 7 -0.07 -6.87 9.33
CA VAL A 7 -0.64 -5.56 9.00
C VAL A 7 -0.51 -5.25 7.50
N PRO A 8 0.68 -5.41 6.87
CA PRO A 8 0.80 -5.22 5.43
C PRO A 8 -0.13 -6.08 4.59
N PHE A 9 -0.34 -7.34 5.01
CA PHE A 9 -1.28 -8.22 4.33
C PHE A 9 -2.71 -7.67 4.36
N TYR A 10 -3.20 -7.28 5.54
CA TYR A 10 -4.53 -6.70 5.67
C TYR A 10 -4.69 -5.38 4.90
N GLU A 11 -3.66 -4.53 4.92
CA GLU A 11 -3.68 -3.28 4.17
C GLU A 11 -3.76 -3.53 2.66
N GLU A 12 -3.00 -4.46 2.10
CA GLU A 12 -3.11 -4.80 0.67
C GLU A 12 -4.50 -5.35 0.32
N VAL A 13 -5.08 -6.22 1.17
CA VAL A 13 -6.44 -6.73 0.97
C VAL A 13 -7.47 -5.61 1.01
N ILE A 14 -7.41 -4.73 2.00
CA ILE A 14 -8.36 -3.63 2.16
C ILE A 14 -8.21 -2.63 1.02
N PHE A 15 -7.02 -2.10 0.79
CA PHE A 15 -6.83 -1.01 -0.16
C PHE A 15 -6.84 -1.49 -1.62
N ARG A 16 -6.10 -2.55 -1.96
CA ARG A 16 -5.97 -3.00 -3.36
C ARG A 16 -7.01 -4.06 -3.72
N GLY A 17 -7.41 -4.88 -2.75
CA GLY A 17 -8.43 -5.91 -2.93
C GLY A 17 -9.85 -5.37 -2.88
N ILE A 18 -10.18 -4.51 -1.92
CA ILE A 18 -11.55 -4.04 -1.68
C ILE A 18 -11.76 -2.62 -2.23
N VAL A 19 -11.03 -1.62 -1.71
CA VAL A 19 -11.25 -0.20 -2.03
C VAL A 19 -11.00 0.08 -3.52
N LEU A 20 -9.83 -0.31 -4.04
CA LEU A 20 -9.50 -0.15 -5.46
C LEU A 20 -10.52 -0.86 -6.36
N SER A 21 -10.85 -2.12 -6.04
CA SER A 21 -11.85 -2.89 -6.81
C SER A 21 -13.24 -2.24 -6.79
N ALA A 22 -13.65 -1.65 -5.66
CA ALA A 22 -14.92 -0.97 -5.53
C ALA A 22 -14.94 0.32 -6.36
N LEU A 23 -13.86 1.11 -6.32
CA LEU A 23 -13.74 2.34 -7.10
C LEU A 23 -13.65 2.07 -8.60
N GLU A 24 -12.95 1.01 -9.02
CA GLU A 24 -12.87 0.61 -10.44
C GLU A 24 -14.22 0.21 -11.06
N ARG A 25 -15.25 -0.08 -10.25
CA ARG A 25 -16.61 -0.31 -10.76
C ARG A 25 -17.27 0.97 -11.27
N GLN A 26 -16.80 2.13 -10.84
CA GLN A 26 -17.42 3.43 -11.12
C GLN A 26 -16.47 4.40 -11.82
N LEU A 27 -15.14 4.19 -11.71
CA LEU A 27 -14.12 5.10 -12.18
C LEU A 27 -13.08 4.39 -13.06
N PRO A 28 -12.46 5.09 -14.02
CA PRO A 28 -11.28 4.58 -14.71
C PRO A 28 -10.15 4.28 -13.72
N PHE A 29 -9.33 3.27 -14.03
CA PHE A 29 -8.26 2.78 -13.14
C PHE A 29 -7.39 3.91 -12.58
N MET A 30 -6.97 4.88 -13.39
CA MET A 30 -6.11 5.97 -12.92
C MET A 30 -6.76 6.78 -11.79
N PHE A 31 -8.03 7.14 -11.91
CA PHE A 31 -8.75 7.88 -10.87
C PHE A 31 -9.01 7.01 -9.64
N ALA A 32 -9.40 5.75 -9.83
CA ALA A 32 -9.58 4.79 -8.74
C ALA A 32 -8.29 4.59 -7.93
N ASN A 33 -7.15 4.45 -8.62
CA ASN A 33 -5.84 4.24 -8.01
C ASN A 33 -5.35 5.49 -7.27
N ILE A 34 -5.57 6.69 -7.82
CA ILE A 34 -5.26 7.95 -7.15
C ILE A 34 -6.06 8.09 -5.84
N LEU A 35 -7.37 7.86 -5.89
CA LEU A 35 -8.22 8.00 -4.70
C LEU A 35 -7.86 6.98 -3.62
N GLN A 36 -7.73 5.70 -4.00
CA GLN A 36 -7.30 4.66 -3.07
C GLN A 36 -5.92 4.96 -2.46
N SER A 37 -4.97 5.42 -3.26
CA SER A 37 -3.61 5.71 -2.81
C SER A 37 -3.56 6.94 -1.91
N GLY A 38 -4.41 7.94 -2.20
CA GLY A 38 -4.60 9.11 -1.34
C GLY A 38 -5.16 8.73 0.02
N THR A 39 -6.23 7.92 0.06
CA THR A 39 -6.79 7.43 1.33
C THR A 39 -5.78 6.59 2.11
N PHE A 40 -5.04 5.71 1.44
CA PHE A 40 -3.96 4.93 2.04
C PHE A 40 -2.92 5.85 2.70
N ALA A 41 -2.42 6.84 1.98
CA ALA A 41 -1.39 7.75 2.48
C ALA A 41 -1.84 8.62 3.66
N ILE A 42 -3.08 9.12 3.63
CA ILE A 42 -3.64 9.96 4.71
C ILE A 42 -3.81 9.15 6.00
N LEU A 43 -4.25 7.89 5.90
CA LEU A 43 -4.46 7.02 7.06
C LEU A 43 -3.17 6.52 7.72
N HIS A 44 -2.00 6.79 7.14
CA HIS A 44 -0.71 6.54 7.80
C HIS A 44 -0.34 7.63 8.81
N GLU A 45 -1.06 8.76 8.83
CA GLU A 45 -0.92 9.85 9.80
C GLU A 45 0.48 10.50 9.89
N ASP A 46 1.38 10.18 8.96
CA ASP A 46 2.71 10.80 8.84
C ASP A 46 2.76 11.72 7.61
N TRP A 47 2.56 13.01 7.86
CA TRP A 47 2.56 14.06 6.83
C TRP A 47 3.91 14.23 6.13
N LYS A 48 5.02 13.87 6.77
CA LYS A 48 6.36 13.96 6.15
C LYS A 48 6.56 12.83 5.14
N MET A 49 6.05 11.64 5.46
CA MET A 49 6.12 10.45 4.61
C MET A 49 4.92 10.31 3.65
N LEU A 50 3.97 11.24 3.67
CA LEU A 50 2.78 11.20 2.81
C LEU A 50 3.10 11.02 1.30
N PRO A 51 4.11 11.72 0.71
CA PRO A 51 4.50 11.47 -0.68
C PRO A 51 4.99 10.04 -0.93
N PHE A 52 5.68 9.46 0.06
CA PHE A 52 6.15 8.07 -0.01
C PHE A 52 4.98 7.09 0.03
N PHE A 53 4.07 7.21 1.01
CA PHE A 53 2.91 6.32 1.11
C PHE A 53 1.97 6.43 -0.09
N PHE A 54 1.77 7.64 -0.62
CA PHE A 54 0.98 7.84 -1.82
C PHE A 54 1.61 7.14 -3.04
N THR A 55 2.92 7.30 -3.23
CA THR A 55 3.65 6.67 -4.34
C THR A 55 3.65 5.15 -4.19
N PHE A 56 3.88 4.64 -2.98
CA PHE A 56 3.77 3.21 -2.67
C PHE A 56 2.36 2.68 -2.99
N GLY A 57 1.33 3.43 -2.55
CA GLY A 57 -0.07 3.33 -2.95
C GLY A 57 -0.23 3.01 -4.44
N MET A 58 0.21 3.98 -5.24
CA MET A 58 0.05 4.00 -6.70
C MET A 58 0.75 2.83 -7.37
N VAL A 59 1.97 2.51 -6.95
CA VAL A 59 2.78 1.43 -7.52
C VAL A 59 2.18 0.06 -7.21
N ALA A 60 1.79 -0.18 -5.95
CA ALA A 60 1.15 -1.44 -5.57
C ALA A 60 -0.21 -1.62 -6.28
N GLY A 61 -1.00 -0.55 -6.41
CA GLY A 61 -2.25 -0.59 -7.18
C GLY A 61 -2.04 -0.87 -8.67
N TYR A 62 -0.97 -0.32 -9.28
CA TYR A 62 -0.55 -0.66 -10.64
C TYR A 62 -0.20 -2.15 -10.80
N PHE A 63 0.61 -2.71 -9.89
CA PHE A 63 0.94 -4.14 -9.94
C PHE A 63 -0.27 -5.03 -9.72
N ARG A 64 -1.18 -4.65 -8.81
CA ARG A 64 -2.46 -5.35 -8.66
C ARG A 64 -3.25 -5.33 -9.96
N LYS A 65 -3.33 -4.18 -10.65
CA LYS A 65 -4.06 -4.08 -11.93
C LYS A 65 -3.43 -4.92 -13.04
N ARG A 66 -2.10 -4.93 -13.13
CA ARG A 66 -1.36 -5.64 -14.17
C ARG A 66 -1.36 -7.15 -13.99
N THR A 67 -1.32 -7.62 -12.74
CA THR A 67 -1.18 -9.05 -12.43
C THR A 67 -2.47 -9.70 -11.93
N ASN A 68 -3.49 -8.89 -11.63
CA ASN A 68 -4.72 -9.32 -10.96
C ASN A 68 -4.44 -10.12 -9.66
N ASN A 69 -3.33 -9.80 -8.99
CA ASN A 69 -2.86 -10.48 -7.79
C ASN A 69 -2.37 -9.45 -6.75
N LEU A 70 -2.55 -9.76 -5.47
CA LEU A 70 -2.07 -8.95 -4.35
C LEU A 70 -0.66 -9.32 -3.88
N SER A 71 -0.15 -10.49 -4.29
CA SER A 71 1.13 -11.03 -3.81
C SER A 71 2.30 -10.07 -4.00
N ILE A 72 2.37 -9.37 -5.13
CA ILE A 72 3.44 -8.39 -5.40
C ILE A 72 3.37 -7.23 -4.41
N GLY A 73 2.18 -6.66 -4.20
CA GLY A 73 1.97 -5.60 -3.22
C GLY A 73 2.34 -6.06 -1.81
N ILE A 74 1.91 -7.27 -1.42
CA ILE A 74 2.19 -7.84 -0.10
C ILE A 74 3.70 -8.00 0.11
N VAL A 75 4.41 -8.58 -0.87
CA VAL A 75 5.87 -8.76 -0.78
C VAL A 75 6.59 -7.42 -0.72
N MET A 76 6.21 -6.46 -1.58
CA MET A 76 6.77 -5.10 -1.55
C MET A 76 6.60 -4.45 -0.17
N HIS A 77 5.41 -4.60 0.42
CA HIS A 77 5.08 -4.00 1.69
C HIS A 77 5.83 -4.65 2.85
N MET A 78 5.92 -5.98 2.86
CA MET A 78 6.71 -6.73 3.84
C MET A 78 8.20 -6.37 3.76
N VAL A 79 8.76 -6.23 2.56
CA VAL A 79 10.15 -5.79 2.36
C VAL A 79 10.35 -4.37 2.87
N ASN A 80 9.43 -3.45 2.55
CA ASN A 80 9.50 -2.08 3.06
C ASN A 80 9.50 -2.04 4.60
N ASN A 81 8.59 -2.78 5.23
CA ASN A 81 8.51 -2.83 6.69
C ASN A 81 9.72 -3.50 7.32
N ALA A 82 10.30 -4.52 6.69
CA ALA A 82 11.55 -5.12 7.15
C ALA A 82 12.70 -4.11 7.11
N ILE A 83 12.84 -3.35 6.01
CA ILE A 83 13.84 -2.29 5.88
C ILE A 83 13.63 -1.21 6.94
N ALA A 84 12.40 -0.74 7.12
CA ALA A 84 12.06 0.28 8.12
C ALA A 84 12.37 -0.20 9.55
N PHE A 85 12.04 -1.46 9.86
CA PHE A 85 12.35 -2.07 11.16
C PHE A 85 13.86 -2.15 11.40
N ILE A 86 14.64 -2.60 10.41
CA ILE A 86 16.11 -2.66 10.52
C ILE A 86 16.69 -1.25 10.66
N ALA A 87 16.24 -0.29 9.84
CA ALA A 87 16.74 1.08 9.87
C ALA A 87 16.49 1.75 11.23
N THR A 88 15.29 1.58 11.79
CA THR A 88 14.96 2.15 13.10
C THR A 88 15.69 1.45 14.23
N THR A 89 15.84 0.12 14.20
CA THR A 89 16.56 -0.63 15.25
C THR A 89 18.08 -0.52 15.18
N ALA A 90 18.68 -0.27 14.01
CA ALA A 90 20.11 -0.07 13.85
C ALA A 90 20.58 1.36 14.17
N LEU A 91 19.63 2.31 14.24
CA LEU A 91 19.88 3.71 14.64
C LEU A 91 19.67 3.95 16.14
N HIS A 92 19.37 2.89 16.90
CA HIS A 92 19.30 2.85 18.36
C HIS A 92 20.38 1.89 18.90
#